data_AF-A0A0J6VRK7-F1
#
_entry.id   AF-A0A0J6VRK7-F1
#
_cell.length_a   1.000
_cell.length_b   1.000
_cell.length_c   1.000
_cell.angle_alpha   90.00
_cell.angle_beta   90.00
_cell.angle_gamma   90.00
#
_symmetry.space_group_name_H-M   'P 1'
#
loop_
_entity.id
_entity.type
_entity.pdbx_description
1 polymer ?
#
loop_
_entity_poly.entity_id
_entity_poly.type
_entity_poly.pdbx_seq_one_letter_code
_entity_poly.pdbx_strand_id
1 'polypeptide(L)'
;MTSNDNLPLSEQAFLARTPDDAVLVRVAVKGSILGVQLEPKAMRDNMHELAQRIMACADVAYLQGQVALREQMEHAKLDPVCYADFPTERDLAAARDRLRNL
;
A
#
# COMPACT_ATOMS: atom_id res chain seq x y z
N MET A 1 -14.45 -1.41 -10.78
CA MET A 1 -13.74 -1.58 -9.50
C MET A 1 -14.61 -2.48 -8.64
N THR A 2 -14.20 -3.72 -8.40
CA THR A 2 -14.89 -4.58 -7.43
C THR A 2 -14.55 -4.06 -6.03
N SER A 3 -15.53 -3.56 -5.28
CA SER A 3 -15.32 -3.11 -3.91
C SER A 3 -14.78 -4.26 -3.06
N ASN A 4 -13.68 -4.01 -2.36
CA ASN A 4 -13.08 -4.95 -1.40
C ASN A 4 -13.97 -5.24 -0.20
N ASP A 5 -15.03 -4.46 0.01
CA ASP A 5 -15.79 -4.40 1.27
C ASP A 5 -16.48 -5.73 1.64
N ASN A 6 -16.62 -6.66 0.70
CA ASN A 6 -17.25 -7.97 0.93
C ASN A 6 -16.23 -9.13 1.13
N LEU A 7 -14.93 -8.87 1.02
CA LEU A 7 -13.91 -9.90 1.22
C LEU A 7 -13.34 -9.85 2.64
N PRO A 8 -13.00 -11.01 3.25
CA PRO A 8 -12.25 -11.01 4.50
C PRO A 8 -10.92 -10.29 4.30
N LEU A 9 -10.42 -9.59 5.33
CA LEU A 9 -9.20 -8.78 5.22
C LEU A 9 -8.02 -9.58 4.64
N SER A 10 -7.92 -10.87 4.96
CA SER A 10 -6.93 -11.82 4.44
C SER A 10 -6.90 -11.99 2.91
N GLU A 11 -7.95 -11.55 2.22
CA GLU A 11 -8.13 -11.63 0.76
C GLU A 11 -8.21 -10.25 0.08
N GLN A 12 -8.21 -9.17 0.87
CA GLN A 12 -8.28 -7.82 0.33
C GLN A 12 -6.96 -7.39 -0.32
N ALA A 13 -7.08 -6.41 -1.22
CA ALA A 13 -5.94 -5.77 -1.87
C ALA A 13 -6.01 -4.25 -1.76
N PHE A 14 -4.90 -3.64 -1.41
CA PHE A 14 -4.78 -2.21 -1.20
C PHE A 14 -4.15 -1.54 -2.43
N LEU A 15 -4.50 -0.28 -2.63
CA LEU A 15 -4.18 0.49 -3.83
C LEU A 15 -3.55 1.81 -3.41
N ALA A 16 -2.43 2.14 -4.03
CA ALA A 16 -1.82 3.46 -3.94
C ALA A 16 -1.48 3.98 -5.34
N ARG A 17 -1.45 5.30 -5.46
CA ARG A 17 -1.18 5.99 -6.72
C ARG A 17 -0.35 7.24 -6.49
N THR A 18 0.44 7.63 -7.50
CA THR A 18 1.15 8.91 -7.48
C THR A 18 0.15 10.08 -7.50
N PRO A 19 0.52 11.28 -7.00
CA PRO A 19 -0.37 12.44 -6.97
C PRO A 19 -0.89 12.89 -8.34
N ASP A 20 -0.15 12.56 -9.41
CA ASP A 20 -0.51 12.88 -10.78
C ASP A 20 -1.25 11.73 -11.50
N ASP A 21 -1.69 10.72 -10.74
CA ASP A 21 -2.39 9.51 -11.20
C ASP A 21 -1.62 8.67 -12.25
N ALA A 22 -0.33 8.95 -12.49
CA ALA A 22 0.42 8.32 -13.58
C ALA A 22 0.91 6.90 -13.28
N VAL A 23 1.06 6.55 -11.99
CA VAL A 23 1.44 5.21 -11.53
C VAL A 23 0.47 4.75 -10.46
N LEU A 24 -0.09 3.55 -10.63
CA LEU A 24 -0.96 2.91 -9.64
C LEU A 24 -0.45 1.49 -9.36
N VAL A 25 -0.33 1.14 -8.08
CA VAL A 25 0.12 -0.19 -7.63
C VAL A 25 -0.95 -0.82 -6.76
N ARG A 26 -1.24 -2.10 -7.01
CA ARG A 26 -2.15 -2.92 -6.22
C ARG A 26 -1.36 -4.01 -5.48
N VAL A 27 -1.54 -4.11 -4.17
CA VAL A 27 -0.82 -5.05 -3.30
C VAL A 27 -1.84 -5.85 -2.48
N ALA A 28 -1.76 -7.17 -2.50
CA ALA A 28 -2.55 -8.02 -1.62
C ALA A 28 -2.16 -7.76 -0.16
N VAL A 29 -3.09 -7.95 0.79
CA VAL A 29 -2.77 -7.82 2.23
C VAL A 29 -1.56 -8.69 2.65
N LYS A 30 -1.34 -9.81 1.95
CA LYS A 30 -0.23 -10.75 2.18
C LYS A 30 1.13 -10.26 1.66
N GLY A 31 1.17 -9.09 1.02
CA GLY A 31 2.39 -8.45 0.50
C GLY A 31 2.68 -8.68 -0.99
N SER A 32 1.97 -9.59 -1.66
CA SER A 32 2.16 -9.80 -3.09
C SER A 32 1.69 -8.60 -3.91
N ILE A 33 2.54 -8.06 -4.78
CA ILE A 33 2.11 -7.09 -5.80
C ILE A 33 1.23 -7.82 -6.82
N LEU A 34 -0.01 -7.38 -6.94
CA LEU A 34 -1.01 -7.96 -7.83
C LEU A 34 -1.04 -7.29 -9.20
N GLY A 35 -0.50 -6.09 -9.30
CA GLY A 35 -0.42 -5.37 -10.57
C GLY A 35 0.12 -3.96 -10.40
N VAL A 36 0.71 -3.48 -11.49
CA VAL A 36 1.16 -2.10 -11.67
C VAL A 36 0.50 -1.59 -12.95
N GLN A 37 -0.19 -0.45 -12.87
CA GLN A 37 -0.71 0.27 -14.02
C GLN A 37 0.11 1.53 -14.22
N LEU A 38 0.58 1.72 -15.45
CA LEU A 38 1.37 2.88 -15.87
C LEU A 38 0.61 3.63 -16.95
N GLU A 39 0.40 4.92 -16.73
CA GLU A 39 -0.13 5.80 -17.75
C GLU A 39 0.97 6.20 -18.75
N PRO A 40 0.63 6.58 -20.00
CA PRO A 40 1.62 6.92 -21.03
C PRO A 40 2.61 8.03 -20.62
N LYS A 41 2.23 8.89 -19.66
CA LYS A 41 3.12 9.91 -19.08
C LYS A 41 4.27 9.26 -18.29
N ALA A 42 3.96 8.31 -17.40
CA ALA A 42 4.95 7.62 -16.57
C ALA A 42 5.91 6.77 -17.42
N MET A 43 5.45 6.25 -18.57
CA MET A 43 6.31 5.51 -19.50
C MET A 43 7.40 6.38 -20.16
N ARG A 44 7.32 7.71 -20.04
CA ARG A 44 8.34 8.65 -20.54
C ARG A 44 9.32 9.08 -19.45
N ASP A 45 9.04 8.76 -18.18
CA ASP A 45 9.96 9.00 -17.09
C ASP A 45 11.26 8.22 -17.35
N ASN A 46 12.37 8.68 -16.78
CA ASN A 46 13.55 7.84 -16.77
C ASN A 46 13.35 6.63 -15.84
N MET A 47 14.15 5.57 -16.03
CA MET A 47 13.98 4.32 -15.28
C MET A 47 14.09 4.50 -13.75
N HIS A 48 14.90 5.46 -13.28
CA HIS A 48 15.04 5.72 -11.86
C HIS A 48 13.79 6.37 -11.27
N GLU A 49 13.25 7.38 -11.94
CA GLU A 49 11.99 8.04 -11.56
C GLU A 49 10.82 7.06 -11.56
N LEU A 50 10.67 6.27 -12.63
CA LEU A 50 9.61 5.28 -12.72
C LEU A 50 9.72 4.23 -11.60
N ALA A 51 10.92 3.71 -11.35
CA ALA A 51 11.15 2.76 -10.26
C ALA A 51 10.81 3.37 -8.89
N GLN A 52 11.22 4.61 -8.63
CA GLN A 52 10.93 5.31 -7.38
C GLN A 52 9.42 5.48 -7.17
N ARG A 53 8.69 5.86 -8.21
CA ARG A 53 7.22 5.98 -8.17
C ARG A 53 6.53 4.65 -7.89
N ILE A 54 6.93 3.58 -8.58
CA ILE A 54 6.39 2.24 -8.36
C ILE A 54 6.66 1.77 -6.92
N MET A 55 7.89 1.93 -6.43
CA MET A 55 8.26 1.52 -5.06
C MET A 55 7.48 2.30 -4.01
N ALA A 56 7.35 3.63 -4.13
CA ALA A 56 6.61 4.43 -3.17
C ALA A 56 5.11 4.08 -3.14
N CYS A 57 4.51 3.78 -4.29
CA CYS A 57 3.15 3.26 -4.34
C CYS A 57 3.05 1.87 -3.70
N ALA A 58 4.01 0.97 -3.98
CA ALA A 58 4.03 -0.37 -3.38
C ALA A 58 4.14 -0.31 -1.85
N ASP A 59 5.02 0.55 -1.33
CA ASP A 59 5.21 0.77 0.12
C ASP A 59 3.91 1.23 0.77
N VAL A 60 3.25 2.26 0.21
CA VAL A 60 1.99 2.76 0.77
C VAL A 60 0.90 1.69 0.74
N ALA A 61 0.72 1.00 -0.38
CA ALA A 61 -0.29 -0.04 -0.51
C ALA A 61 -0.03 -1.23 0.45
N TYR A 62 1.23 -1.64 0.60
CA TYR A 62 1.61 -2.66 1.56
C TYR A 62 1.31 -2.23 3.00
N LEU A 63 1.75 -1.03 3.39
CA LEU A 63 1.56 -0.49 4.74
C LEU A 63 0.09 -0.31 5.09
N GLN A 64 -0.77 0.10 4.14
CA GLN A 64 -2.22 0.15 4.34
C GLN A 64 -2.77 -1.22 4.78
N GLY A 65 -2.35 -2.30 4.13
CA GLY A 65 -2.80 -3.65 4.49
C GLY A 65 -2.25 -4.13 5.83
N GLN A 66 -0.99 -3.81 6.15
CA GLN A 66 -0.40 -4.19 7.43
C GLN A 66 -1.01 -3.45 8.61
N VAL A 67 -1.29 -2.15 8.46
CA VAL A 67 -1.99 -1.37 9.49
C VAL A 67 -3.40 -1.91 9.70
N ALA A 68 -4.14 -2.22 8.63
CA ALA A 68 -5.46 -2.83 8.76
C ALA A 68 -5.42 -4.18 9.51
N LEU A 69 -4.41 -5.02 9.25
CA LEU A 69 -4.22 -6.28 9.97
C LEU A 69 -3.94 -6.03 11.46
N ARG A 70 -3.08 -5.07 11.76
CA ARG A 70 -2.77 -4.65 13.12
C ARG A 70 -4.03 -4.19 13.86
N GLU A 71 -4.81 -3.29 13.25
CA GLU A 71 -6.08 -2.80 13.81
C GLU A 71 -7.05 -3.96 14.07
N GLN A 72 -7.15 -4.93 13.15
CA GLN A 72 -7.99 -6.11 13.35
C GLN A 72 -7.55 -6.92 14.58
N MET A 73 -6.24 -7.12 14.78
CA MET A 73 -5.70 -7.84 15.93
C MET A 73 -5.93 -7.08 17.24
N GLU A 74 -5.75 -5.75 17.22
CA GLU A 74 -6.04 -4.86 18.34
C GLU A 74 -7.54 -4.92 18.72
N HIS A 75 -8.44 -4.85 17.74
CA HIS A 75 -9.89 -5.00 17.95
C HIS A 75 -10.30 -6.38 18.50
N ALA A 76 -9.61 -7.43 18.07
CA ALA A 76 -9.78 -8.79 18.58
C ALA A 76 -9.20 -8.99 20.00
N LYS A 77 -8.56 -7.96 20.58
CA LYS A 77 -7.91 -7.99 21.90
C LYS A 77 -6.87 -9.09 22.02
N LEU A 78 -6.16 -9.35 20.93
CA LEU A 78 -4.99 -10.23 20.98
C LEU A 78 -3.89 -9.60 21.84
N ASP A 79 -3.00 -10.45 22.36
CA ASP A 79 -1.83 -9.98 23.09
C ASP A 79 -0.99 -9.04 22.20
N PRO A 80 -0.56 -7.87 22.70
CA PRO A 80 0.29 -6.94 21.95
C PRO A 80 1.53 -7.58 21.32
N VAL A 81 2.06 -8.67 21.87
CA VAL A 81 3.19 -9.41 21.28
C VAL A 81 2.87 -9.94 19.88
N CYS A 82 1.59 -10.21 19.56
CA CYS A 82 1.16 -10.73 18.26
C CYS A 82 1.31 -9.70 17.12
N TYR A 83 1.33 -8.41 17.44
CA TYR A 83 1.36 -7.32 16.45
C TYR A 83 2.41 -6.24 16.78
N ALA A 84 3.36 -6.54 17.68
CA ALA A 84 4.40 -5.59 18.07
C ALA A 84 5.26 -5.15 16.87
N ASP A 85 5.56 -6.09 15.96
CA ASP A 85 6.38 -5.86 14.76
C ASP A 85 5.58 -5.37 13.55
N PHE A 86 4.26 -5.21 13.69
CA PHE A 86 3.44 -4.72 12.59
C PHE A 86 3.59 -3.20 12.43
N PRO A 87 3.70 -2.71 11.18
CA PRO A 87 3.66 -1.28 10.87
C PRO A 87 2.50 -0.55 11.54
N THR A 88 2.75 0.70 11.90
CA THR A 88 1.80 1.60 12.56
C THR A 88 1.23 2.63 11.59
N GLU A 89 0.16 3.33 11.99
CA GLU A 89 -0.36 4.46 11.21
C GLU A 89 0.69 5.56 11.01
N ARG A 90 1.66 5.69 11.93
CA ARG A 90 2.79 6.62 11.76
C ARG A 90 3.70 6.22 10.59
N ASP A 91 3.97 4.92 10.44
CA ASP A 91 4.79 4.41 9.33
C ASP A 91 4.07 4.62 7.99
N LEU A 92 2.76 4.35 7.97
CA LEU A 92 1.91 4.59 6.81
C LEU A 92 1.85 6.08 6.45
N ALA A 93 1.68 6.97 7.44
CA ALA A 93 1.71 8.41 7.23
C ALA A 93 3.04 8.87 6.63
N ALA A 94 4.18 8.39 7.16
CA ALA A 94 5.50 8.72 6.62
C ALA A 94 5.69 8.24 5.16
N ALA A 95 5.18 7.07 4.81
CA ALA A 95 5.22 6.57 3.43
C ALA A 95 4.32 7.39 2.49
N ARG A 96 3.11 7.76 2.94
CA ARG A 96 2.22 8.66 2.20
C ARG A 96 2.87 10.02 1.98
N ASP A 97 3.58 10.55 2.97
CA ASP A 97 4.29 11.83 2.85
C ASP A 97 5.39 11.77 1.81
N ARG A 98 6.17 10.68 1.78
CA ARG A 98 7.17 10.46 0.71
C ARG A 98 6.52 10.39 -0.66
N LEU A 99 5.44 9.61 -0.82
CA LEU A 99 4.71 9.47 -2.08
C LEU A 99 4.15 10.81 -2.60
N ARG A 100 3.69 11.69 -1.70
CA ARG A 100 3.19 13.02 -2.08
C ARG A 100 4.28 13.99 -2.56
N ASN A 101 5.54 13.73 -2.19
CA ASN A 101 6.69 14.59 -2.50
C ASN A 101 7.56 14.03 -3.64
N LEU A 102 7.04 13.08 -4.42
CA LEU A 102 7.66 12.57 -5.65
C LEU A 102 7.36 13.42 -6.89
#